data_AF-A0A1Y6C2J0-F1
#
_entry.id   AF-A0A1Y6C2J0-F1
#
_cell.length_a   1.000
_cell.length_b   1.000
_cell.length_c   1.000
_cell.angle_alpha   90.00
_cell.angle_beta   90.00
_cell.angle_gamma   90.00
#
_symmetry.space_group_name_H-M   'P 1'
#
loop_
_entity.id
_entity.type
_entity.pdbx_description
1 polymer ?
#
loop_
_entity_poly.entity_id
_entity_poly.type
_entity_poly.pdbx_seq_one_letter_code
_entity_poly.pdbx_strand_id
1 'polypeptide(L)'
;MKVHVKLLFFAVALVSCESQQELSQRSGERKAFEHEAFNPLDLDPTNPDGGIVEGRLERLTPEENLRRKQQNELQPIIWGDSVAGISMATTYDQARDILAEPVGSVRTTEFFPEGIRVNWLQSDPKIPSMIIIDSEYKGSLSLSAELDFVMGESALPTDQEPEAFMKRIGALLEGEDPATYDCLTVFTCRLEEGENFLTFDFAKGGMLWDNGDSSLQIMYFTSSRQLRPFLTTPFIYGQSVAGVSKTTTRAEAEDFLGPPLLDNNGFFFYDNFNFVVQWLETDLPGIIIAQDGFRGAFQLRADSQYSIGDSLRGLAPDDEVNPTGLAKALYRTLHNAAGSDCIANNECSVVDGEDVVEIQLPNGFFGVSKDGNLNLDYFGM
;
A
#
# COMPACT_ATOMS: atom_id res chain seq x y z
N MET A 1 -3.04 9.08 20.67
CA MET A 1 -3.54 9.52 19.35
C MET A 1 -3.45 8.28 18.47
N LYS A 2 -4.56 7.79 17.91
CA LYS A 2 -4.55 6.59 17.06
C LYS A 2 -4.29 7.02 15.63
N VAL A 3 -3.13 6.70 15.08
CA VAL A 3 -2.83 6.93 13.66
C VAL A 3 -3.23 5.67 12.90
N HIS A 4 -4.23 5.80 12.03
CA HIS A 4 -4.62 4.75 11.09
C HIS A 4 -3.62 4.72 9.94
N VAL A 5 -2.91 3.60 9.80
CA VAL A 5 -2.10 3.26 8.64
C VAL A 5 -3.04 3.15 7.44
N LYS A 6 -3.02 4.16 6.57
CA LYS A 6 -3.77 4.23 5.32
C LYS A 6 -3.13 3.29 4.29
N LEU A 7 -3.48 2.00 4.34
CA LEU A 7 -3.32 1.10 3.19
C LEU A 7 -4.48 1.39 2.21
N LEU A 8 -4.25 2.31 1.27
CA LEU A 8 -5.24 2.74 0.29
C LEU A 8 -5.43 1.67 -0.81
N PHE A 9 -6.41 0.78 -0.61
CA PHE A 9 -7.19 0.19 -1.70
C PHE A 9 -8.40 1.10 -1.98
N PHE A 10 -8.29 2.04 -2.92
CA PHE A 10 -9.48 2.73 -3.44
C PHE A 10 -10.06 1.92 -4.60
N ALA A 11 -11.03 1.07 -4.27
CA ALA A 11 -12.04 0.65 -5.22
C ALA A 11 -13.01 1.82 -5.41
N VAL A 12 -13.19 2.24 -6.66
CA VAL A 12 -14.25 3.15 -7.09
C VAL A 12 -15.61 2.53 -6.72
N ALA A 13 -16.21 3.01 -5.64
CA ALA A 13 -17.56 2.64 -5.22
C ALA A 13 -18.53 3.77 -5.60
N LEU A 14 -18.90 3.81 -6.89
CA LEU A 14 -20.09 4.49 -7.37
C LEU A 14 -21.19 3.43 -7.62
N VAL A 15 -21.89 2.95 -6.58
CA VAL A 15 -23.25 2.40 -6.70
C VAL A 15 -24.02 2.53 -5.37
N SER A 16 -25.04 3.39 -5.37
CA SER A 16 -26.33 3.36 -4.66
C SER A 16 -26.42 3.13 -3.14
N CYS A 17 -26.89 4.18 -2.47
CA CYS A 17 -27.66 4.19 -1.22
C CYS A 17 -28.69 3.04 -1.10
N GLU A 18 -28.70 2.31 0.02
CA GLU A 18 -29.83 2.26 0.99
C GLU A 18 -29.63 1.15 2.07
N SER A 19 -29.95 1.52 3.32
CA SER A 19 -30.19 0.70 4.53
C SER A 19 -29.00 0.23 5.40
N GLN A 20 -28.51 1.12 6.27
CA GLN A 20 -27.62 0.77 7.40
C GLN A 20 -28.25 1.05 8.77
N GLN A 21 -29.58 1.10 8.87
CA GLN A 21 -30.27 1.59 10.07
C GLN A 21 -30.62 0.53 11.14
N GLU A 22 -30.23 -0.74 11.01
CA GLU A 22 -30.64 -1.79 11.98
C GLU A 22 -29.54 -2.37 12.89
N LEU A 23 -28.26 -2.01 12.73
CA LEU A 23 -27.18 -2.64 13.52
C LEU A 23 -26.78 -1.90 14.81
N SER A 24 -27.33 -0.72 15.10
CA SER A 24 -26.88 0.09 16.26
C SER A 24 -27.59 -0.18 17.60
N GLN A 25 -28.53 -1.14 17.69
CA GLN A 25 -29.35 -1.33 18.91
C GLN A 25 -29.00 -2.56 19.78
N ARG A 26 -27.91 -3.29 19.54
CA ARG A 26 -27.52 -4.44 20.38
C ARG A 26 -26.14 -4.35 21.05
N SER A 27 -25.65 -3.13 21.29
CA SER A 27 -24.45 -2.90 22.12
C SER A 27 -24.84 -2.39 23.51
N GLY A 28 -25.28 -3.30 24.37
CA GLY A 28 -25.44 -3.06 25.80
C GLY A 28 -25.31 -4.38 26.56
N GLU A 29 -24.41 -4.40 27.55
CA GLU A 29 -24.11 -5.51 28.47
C GLU A 29 -22.98 -6.48 28.06
N ARG A 30 -21.72 -6.05 28.25
CA ARG A 30 -20.60 -6.95 28.50
C ARG A 30 -20.48 -7.18 30.01
N LYS A 31 -20.82 -8.38 30.49
CA LYS A 31 -20.34 -8.92 31.77
C LYS A 31 -19.02 -9.66 31.52
N ALA A 32 -18.06 -9.44 32.42
CA ALA A 32 -16.81 -10.17 32.48
C ALA A 32 -17.06 -11.67 32.66
N PHE A 33 -16.46 -12.49 31.80
CA PHE A 33 -16.38 -13.94 31.99
C PHE A 33 -14.95 -14.29 32.40
N GLU A 34 -14.83 -14.88 33.58
CA GLU A 34 -13.59 -15.40 34.15
C GLU A 34 -13.06 -16.57 33.30
N HIS A 35 -11.74 -16.66 33.19
CA HIS A 35 -11.03 -17.73 32.50
C HIS A 35 -11.22 -19.07 33.23
N GLU A 36 -12.09 -19.93 32.72
CA GLU A 36 -11.98 -21.38 32.94
C GLU A 36 -11.01 -21.98 31.91
N ALA A 37 -10.04 -22.75 32.42
CA ALA A 37 -9.04 -23.43 31.63
C ALA A 37 -9.69 -24.36 30.58
N PHE A 38 -9.41 -24.08 29.31
CA PHE A 38 -9.85 -24.92 28.19
C PHE A 38 -9.05 -26.23 28.23
N ASN A 39 -9.65 -27.31 28.74
CA ASN A 39 -9.21 -28.66 28.39
C ASN A 39 -9.71 -28.94 26.97
N PRO A 40 -8.83 -29.19 25.99
CA PRO A 40 -9.28 -29.59 24.66
C PRO A 40 -9.96 -30.95 24.79
N LEU A 41 -11.28 -30.97 24.68
CA LEU A 41 -12.03 -32.18 24.42
C LEU A 41 -11.58 -32.71 23.05
N ASP A 42 -11.00 -33.91 23.03
CA ASP A 42 -10.94 -34.76 21.86
C ASP A 42 -12.38 -34.96 21.36
N LEU A 43 -12.76 -34.15 20.37
CA LEU A 43 -13.99 -34.36 19.62
C LEU A 43 -13.64 -35.28 18.46
N ASP A 44 -13.74 -36.58 18.70
CA ASP A 44 -13.85 -37.53 17.60
C ASP A 44 -15.06 -37.14 16.74
N PRO A 45 -14.90 -37.01 15.41
CA PRO A 45 -16.00 -36.60 14.54
C PRO A 45 -17.12 -37.63 14.59
N THR A 46 -18.33 -37.16 14.91
CA THR A 46 -19.54 -37.97 15.13
C THR A 46 -20.14 -38.59 13.87
N ASN A 47 -19.40 -38.64 12.76
CA ASN A 47 -19.82 -39.36 11.56
C ASN A 47 -18.62 -39.66 10.61
N PRO A 48 -18.08 -40.89 10.57
CA PRO A 48 -16.95 -41.22 9.71
C PRO A 48 -17.30 -41.27 8.21
N ASP A 49 -18.59 -41.40 7.85
CA ASP A 49 -19.05 -41.61 6.46
C ASP A 49 -20.09 -40.56 6.00
N GLY A 50 -20.13 -39.39 6.64
CA GLY A 50 -21.04 -38.30 6.30
C GLY A 50 -20.69 -37.59 4.98
N GLY A 51 -20.79 -38.31 3.86
CA GLY A 51 -20.62 -37.81 2.51
C GLY A 51 -19.17 -37.57 2.14
N ILE A 52 -18.63 -38.40 1.24
CA ILE A 52 -17.46 -38.03 0.45
C ILE A 52 -17.86 -36.76 -0.32
N VAL A 53 -17.47 -35.61 0.19
CA VAL A 53 -17.46 -34.38 -0.60
C VAL A 53 -16.32 -34.58 -1.60
N GLU A 54 -16.65 -34.93 -2.84
CA GLU A 54 -15.68 -34.86 -3.95
C GLU A 54 -14.99 -33.48 -3.87
N GLY A 55 -13.69 -33.49 -3.59
CA GLY A 55 -12.90 -32.27 -3.40
C GLY A 55 -12.47 -31.95 -1.96
N ARG A 56 -12.80 -32.76 -0.94
CA ARG A 56 -12.09 -32.67 0.35
C ARG A 56 -10.65 -33.14 0.15
N LEU A 57 -9.76 -32.17 0.03
CA LEU A 57 -8.32 -32.40 -0.01
C LEU A 57 -7.91 -33.23 1.21
N GLU A 58 -7.12 -34.28 0.97
CA GLU A 58 -6.65 -35.17 2.03
C GLU A 58 -5.82 -34.37 3.02
N ARG A 59 -6.20 -34.44 4.31
CA ARG A 59 -5.45 -33.77 5.36
C ARG A 59 -4.13 -34.50 5.60
N LEU A 60 -3.06 -33.75 5.84
CA LEU A 60 -1.78 -34.32 6.25
C LEU A 60 -1.95 -35.04 7.59
N THR A 61 -1.20 -36.12 7.79
CA THR A 61 -1.11 -36.71 9.12
C THR A 61 -0.40 -35.72 10.06
N PRO A 62 -0.70 -35.72 11.37
CA PRO A 62 -0.02 -34.85 12.32
C PRO A 62 1.51 -34.95 12.27
N GLU A 63 2.04 -36.15 12.04
CA GLU A 63 3.48 -36.41 11.92
C GLU A 63 4.08 -35.78 10.66
N GLU A 64 3.41 -35.92 9.51
CA GLU A 64 3.88 -35.31 8.26
C GLU A 64 3.80 -33.78 8.34
N ASN A 65 2.74 -33.26 8.95
CA ASN A 65 2.57 -31.84 9.15
C ASN A 65 3.70 -31.23 10.00
N LEU A 66 4.01 -31.87 11.13
CA LEU A 66 5.12 -31.47 12.00
C LEU A 66 6.48 -31.60 11.29
N ARG A 67 6.67 -32.68 10.53
CA ARG A 67 7.91 -32.91 9.76
C ARG A 67 8.15 -31.79 8.74
N ARG A 68 7.13 -31.40 7.98
CA ARG A 68 7.22 -30.30 7.00
C ARG A 68 7.50 -28.97 7.69
N LYS A 69 6.78 -28.64 8.76
CA LYS A 69 7.04 -27.44 9.56
C LYS A 69 8.52 -27.35 9.98
N GLN A 70 9.02 -28.40 10.63
CA GLN A 70 10.41 -28.44 11.13
C GLN A 70 11.45 -28.36 9.99
N GLN A 71 11.16 -28.97 8.85
CA GLN A 71 12.02 -28.92 7.68
C GLN A 71 12.08 -27.53 7.05
N ASN A 72 10.97 -26.79 7.08
CA ASN A 72 10.80 -25.56 6.30
C ASN A 72 11.03 -24.28 7.10
N GLU A 73 10.75 -24.27 8.41
CA GLU A 73 10.87 -23.09 9.28
C GLU A 73 12.32 -22.60 9.44
N LEU A 74 13.32 -23.42 9.06
CA LEU A 74 14.76 -23.13 9.15
C LEU A 74 15.46 -23.00 7.79
N GLN A 75 14.74 -23.15 6.68
CA GLN A 75 15.37 -23.03 5.36
C GLN A 75 15.86 -21.60 5.12
N PRO A 76 16.98 -21.41 4.42
CA PRO A 76 17.46 -20.07 4.13
C PRO A 76 16.46 -19.31 3.25
N ILE A 77 16.34 -18.02 3.52
CA ILE A 77 15.62 -17.08 2.67
C ILE A 77 16.55 -16.72 1.50
N ILE A 78 16.07 -16.88 0.27
CA ILE A 78 16.75 -16.40 -0.94
C ILE A 78 15.96 -15.21 -1.46
N TRP A 79 16.50 -14.00 -1.27
CA TRP A 79 15.78 -12.75 -1.53
C TRP A 79 15.14 -12.71 -2.93
N GLY A 80 13.83 -12.48 -2.96
CA GLY A 80 13.06 -12.32 -4.20
C GLY A 80 12.90 -13.61 -5.03
N ASP A 81 13.46 -14.72 -4.57
CA ASP A 81 13.48 -15.99 -5.31
C ASP A 81 12.71 -17.08 -4.55
N SER A 82 13.06 -17.39 -3.29
CA SER A 82 12.38 -18.45 -2.54
C SER A 82 12.49 -18.37 -1.02
N VAL A 83 11.50 -18.92 -0.32
CA VAL A 83 11.49 -19.15 1.14
C VAL A 83 10.78 -20.47 1.43
N ALA A 84 11.27 -21.26 2.40
CA ALA A 84 10.67 -22.57 2.75
C ALA A 84 10.41 -23.50 1.54
N GLY A 85 11.22 -23.38 0.48
CA GLY A 85 11.07 -24.17 -0.74
C GLY A 85 9.96 -23.68 -1.70
N ILE A 86 9.25 -22.61 -1.38
CA ILE A 86 8.26 -21.97 -2.26
C ILE A 86 8.80 -20.67 -2.88
N SER A 87 8.27 -20.31 -4.04
CA SER A 87 8.65 -19.12 -4.82
C SER A 87 7.41 -18.42 -5.37
N MET A 88 7.58 -17.24 -5.97
CA MET A 88 6.51 -16.53 -6.68
C MET A 88 5.93 -17.30 -7.89
N ALA A 89 6.58 -18.39 -8.33
CA ALA A 89 6.11 -19.26 -9.40
C ALA A 89 5.51 -20.59 -8.88
N THR A 90 5.61 -20.87 -7.58
CA THR A 90 5.11 -22.12 -6.99
C THR A 90 3.59 -22.10 -6.97
N THR A 91 2.94 -23.03 -7.66
CA THR A 91 1.48 -23.13 -7.64
C THR A 91 0.93 -23.51 -6.27
N TYR A 92 -0.33 -23.21 -6.02
CA TYR A 92 -1.06 -23.57 -4.81
C TYR A 92 -0.89 -25.06 -4.44
N ASP A 93 -1.08 -25.94 -5.42
CA ASP A 93 -0.96 -27.39 -5.20
C ASP A 93 0.48 -27.80 -4.86
N GLN A 94 1.48 -27.23 -5.54
CA GLN A 94 2.89 -27.49 -5.22
C GLN A 94 3.25 -26.99 -3.82
N ALA A 95 2.77 -25.81 -3.42
CA ALA A 95 3.02 -25.29 -2.08
C ALA A 95 2.41 -26.20 -1.00
N ARG A 96 1.23 -26.78 -1.26
CA ARG A 96 0.60 -27.76 -0.37
C ARG A 96 1.32 -29.10 -0.29
N ASP A 97 2.21 -29.42 -1.23
CA ASP A 97 3.09 -30.59 -1.15
C ASP A 97 4.39 -30.29 -0.38
N ILE A 98 4.74 -29.01 -0.22
CA ILE A 98 5.98 -28.54 0.40
C ILE A 98 5.74 -28.14 1.85
N LEU A 99 4.76 -27.28 2.10
CA LEU A 99 4.48 -26.66 3.40
C LEU A 99 3.61 -27.53 4.30
N ALA A 100 3.60 -27.19 5.59
CA ALA A 100 2.60 -27.67 6.53
C ALA A 100 1.19 -27.20 6.14
N GLU A 101 0.16 -27.80 6.75
CA GLU A 101 -1.22 -27.33 6.62
C GLU A 101 -1.36 -25.92 7.18
N PRO A 102 -2.10 -25.04 6.49
CA PRO A 102 -2.33 -23.70 6.97
C PRO A 102 -3.13 -23.73 8.29
N VAL A 103 -2.73 -22.88 9.24
CA VAL A 103 -3.43 -22.69 10.53
C VAL A 103 -4.67 -21.82 10.43
N GLY A 104 -4.84 -21.14 9.29
CA GLY A 104 -6.00 -20.32 9.00
C GLY A 104 -5.94 -19.69 7.61
N SER A 105 -7.02 -19.03 7.22
CA SER A 105 -7.09 -18.24 5.99
C SER A 105 -8.00 -17.02 6.15
N VAL A 106 -7.66 -15.95 5.44
CA VAL A 106 -8.45 -14.72 5.35
C VAL A 106 -8.45 -14.28 3.89
N ARG A 107 -9.64 -14.33 3.25
CA ARG A 107 -9.80 -14.04 1.81
C ARG A 107 -8.90 -14.95 0.96
N THR A 108 -7.93 -14.38 0.25
CA THR A 108 -6.96 -15.08 -0.61
C THR A 108 -5.64 -15.37 0.11
N THR A 109 -5.52 -15.01 1.39
CA THR A 109 -4.32 -15.21 2.19
C THR A 109 -4.44 -16.45 3.06
N GLU A 110 -3.44 -17.33 3.00
CA GLU A 110 -3.28 -18.47 3.90
C GLU A 110 -2.10 -18.25 4.85
N PHE A 111 -2.24 -18.75 6.08
CA PHE A 111 -1.28 -18.58 7.16
C PHE A 111 -0.66 -19.94 7.48
N PHE A 112 0.65 -20.05 7.34
CA PHE A 112 1.39 -21.29 7.55
C PHE A 112 2.14 -21.25 8.89
N PRO A 113 2.19 -22.37 9.62
CA PRO A 113 2.77 -22.42 10.97
C PRO A 113 4.30 -22.24 11.01
N GLU A 114 4.96 -22.15 9.86
CA GLU A 114 6.36 -21.81 9.70
C GLU A 114 6.67 -20.32 9.90
N GLY A 115 5.67 -19.43 10.01
CA GLY A 115 5.88 -17.97 9.99
C GLY A 115 5.81 -17.38 8.58
N ILE A 116 5.05 -18.03 7.69
CA ILE A 116 4.88 -17.64 6.30
C ILE A 116 3.39 -17.41 6.03
N ARG A 117 3.09 -16.38 5.24
CA ARG A 117 1.73 -16.11 4.74
C ARG A 117 1.80 -15.97 3.24
N VAL A 118 0.85 -16.57 2.53
CA VAL A 118 0.83 -16.51 1.07
C VAL A 118 -0.50 -15.94 0.63
N ASN A 119 -0.46 -14.82 -0.10
CA ASN A 119 -1.61 -14.26 -0.76
C ASN A 119 -1.66 -14.78 -2.19
N TRP A 120 -2.67 -15.60 -2.51
CA TRP A 120 -2.80 -16.26 -3.80
C TRP A 120 -3.55 -15.40 -4.82
N LEU A 121 -3.08 -15.42 -6.08
CA LEU A 121 -3.90 -14.94 -7.18
C LEU A 121 -5.18 -15.77 -7.29
N GLN A 122 -6.27 -15.11 -7.67
CA GLN A 122 -7.56 -15.79 -7.90
C GLN A 122 -7.64 -16.47 -9.27
N SER A 123 -6.75 -16.09 -10.21
CA SER A 123 -6.65 -16.68 -11.54
C SER A 123 -5.86 -17.99 -11.53
N ASP A 124 -6.20 -18.91 -12.44
CA ASP A 124 -5.42 -20.12 -12.67
C ASP A 124 -4.25 -19.88 -13.64
N PRO A 125 -3.06 -20.45 -13.40
CA PRO A 125 -2.70 -21.20 -12.20
C PRO A 125 -2.61 -20.27 -10.97
N LYS A 126 -3.16 -20.74 -9.84
CA LYS A 126 -3.07 -20.01 -8.57
C LYS A 126 -1.63 -19.99 -8.08
N ILE A 127 -0.92 -18.92 -8.37
CA ILE A 127 0.43 -18.63 -7.88
C ILE A 127 0.39 -17.48 -6.86
N PRO A 128 1.45 -17.25 -6.07
CA PRO A 128 1.48 -16.15 -5.13
C PRO A 128 1.40 -14.81 -5.88
N SER A 129 0.54 -13.93 -5.37
CA SER A 129 0.65 -12.49 -5.60
C SER A 129 1.64 -11.85 -4.64
N MET A 130 1.79 -12.44 -3.44
CA MET A 130 2.74 -12.04 -2.42
C MET A 130 3.04 -13.21 -1.49
N ILE A 131 4.30 -13.33 -1.09
CA ILE A 131 4.73 -14.20 0.02
C ILE A 131 5.23 -13.29 1.14
N ILE A 132 4.73 -13.46 2.35
CA ILE A 132 5.09 -12.67 3.53
C ILE A 132 5.78 -13.60 4.52
N ILE A 133 6.89 -13.14 5.07
CA ILE A 133 7.71 -13.80 6.07
C ILE A 133 7.66 -12.89 7.30
N ASP A 134 7.20 -13.43 8.43
CA ASP A 134 7.16 -12.70 9.69
C ASP A 134 8.25 -13.17 10.67
N SER A 135 8.28 -12.57 11.85
CA SER A 135 9.27 -12.86 12.89
C SER A 135 9.18 -14.26 13.50
N GLU A 136 8.17 -15.07 13.16
CA GLU A 136 8.14 -16.48 13.56
C GLU A 136 9.01 -17.38 12.67
N TYR A 137 9.38 -16.92 11.46
CA TYR A 137 10.27 -17.65 10.56
C TYR A 137 11.71 -17.62 11.07
N LYS A 138 12.32 -18.80 11.22
CA LYS A 138 13.65 -18.95 11.85
C LYS A 138 14.79 -19.11 10.85
N GLY A 139 14.48 -19.21 9.57
CA GLY A 139 15.48 -19.26 8.51
C GLY A 139 16.16 -17.91 8.34
N SER A 140 17.46 -17.94 8.03
CA SER A 140 18.24 -16.72 7.81
C SER A 140 18.20 -16.25 6.37
N LEU A 141 18.21 -14.94 6.15
CA LEU A 141 18.61 -14.33 4.88
C LEU A 141 20.11 -14.07 4.92
N SER A 142 20.84 -14.66 3.97
CA SER A 142 22.27 -14.42 3.77
C SER A 142 22.46 -13.49 2.58
N LEU A 143 22.95 -12.27 2.83
CA LEU A 143 23.24 -11.29 1.78
C LEU A 143 24.72 -11.20 1.44
N SER A 144 25.58 -11.45 2.43
CA SER A 144 27.02 -11.46 2.28
C SER A 144 27.64 -12.25 3.42
N ALA A 145 28.95 -12.54 3.34
CA ALA A 145 29.68 -13.23 4.40
C ALA A 145 29.61 -12.53 5.77
N GLU A 146 29.19 -11.27 5.84
CA GLU A 146 29.11 -10.46 7.06
C GLU A 146 27.67 -10.10 7.46
N LEU A 147 26.67 -10.47 6.66
CA LEU A 147 25.27 -10.09 6.87
C LEU A 147 24.36 -11.30 6.67
N ASP A 148 24.26 -12.08 7.73
CA ASP A 148 23.22 -13.08 7.93
C ASP A 148 22.24 -12.54 8.98
N PHE A 149 20.94 -12.57 8.68
CA PHE A 149 19.92 -12.11 9.64
C PHE A 149 18.73 -13.04 9.68
N VAL A 150 18.17 -13.18 10.88
CA VAL A 150 16.91 -13.87 11.16
C VAL A 150 15.86 -12.83 11.48
N MET A 151 14.64 -13.04 10.99
CA MET A 151 13.52 -12.14 11.21
C MET A 151 13.25 -11.97 12.73
N GLY A 152 12.91 -10.76 13.16
CA GLY A 152 12.59 -10.45 14.56
C GLY A 152 13.78 -10.39 15.52
N GLU A 153 14.98 -10.80 15.12
CA GLU A 153 16.19 -10.56 15.90
C GLU A 153 16.66 -9.11 15.73
N SER A 154 17.22 -8.51 16.80
CA SER A 154 17.81 -7.17 16.70
C SER A 154 18.99 -7.20 15.74
N ALA A 155 18.77 -6.67 14.54
CA ALA A 155 19.68 -6.83 13.41
C ALA A 155 20.70 -5.68 13.28
N LEU A 156 20.59 -4.62 14.09
CA LEU A 156 21.54 -3.51 14.03
C LEU A 156 22.81 -3.82 14.83
N PRO A 157 24.00 -3.69 14.21
CA PRO A 157 25.17 -3.25 14.95
C PRO A 157 24.78 -1.96 15.67
N THR A 158 25.05 -1.86 16.97
CA THR A 158 24.54 -0.87 17.93
C THR A 158 24.73 0.61 17.55
N ASP A 159 25.41 0.91 16.44
CA ASP A 159 25.85 2.24 16.00
C ASP A 159 25.33 2.64 14.60
N GLN A 160 24.40 1.90 13.97
CA GLN A 160 23.86 2.24 12.65
C GLN A 160 22.41 2.73 12.70
N GLU A 161 22.15 3.88 12.07
CA GLU A 161 20.80 4.36 11.78
C GLU A 161 20.07 3.35 10.86
N PRO A 162 18.80 2.98 11.14
CA PRO A 162 18.04 2.01 10.35
C PRO A 162 18.04 2.31 8.85
N GLU A 163 17.94 3.58 8.46
CA GLU A 163 17.96 3.97 7.05
C GLU A 163 19.29 3.63 6.37
N ALA A 164 20.42 3.92 7.02
CA ALA A 164 21.74 3.61 6.48
C ALA A 164 21.96 2.10 6.35
N PHE A 165 21.50 1.34 7.33
CA PHE A 165 21.53 -0.12 7.30
C PHE A 165 20.72 -0.68 6.12
N MET A 166 19.50 -0.19 5.92
CA MET A 166 18.62 -0.65 4.85
C MET A 166 19.11 -0.22 3.46
N LYS A 167 19.74 0.96 3.31
CA LYS A 167 20.45 1.34 2.08
C LYS A 167 21.59 0.39 1.74
N ARG A 168 22.37 -0.02 2.76
CA ARG A 168 23.43 -1.03 2.61
C ARG A 168 22.86 -2.37 2.13
N ILE A 169 21.75 -2.81 2.72
CA ILE A 169 21.03 -4.01 2.23
C ILE A 169 20.63 -3.83 0.77
N GLY A 170 20.02 -2.69 0.42
CA GLY A 170 19.60 -2.40 -0.95
C GLY A 170 20.73 -2.48 -1.97
N ALA A 171 21.92 -1.95 -1.66
CA ALA A 171 23.10 -2.09 -2.51
C ALA A 171 23.49 -3.56 -2.72
N LEU A 172 23.51 -4.36 -1.66
CA LEU A 172 23.85 -5.79 -1.74
C LEU A 172 22.84 -6.59 -2.55
N LEU A 173 21.55 -6.26 -2.43
CA LEU A 173 20.48 -6.90 -3.21
C LEU A 173 20.61 -6.64 -4.71
N GLU A 174 21.12 -5.47 -5.08
CA GLU A 174 21.41 -5.08 -6.47
C GLU A 174 22.78 -5.60 -6.95
N GLY A 175 23.57 -6.24 -6.07
CA GLY A 175 24.92 -6.72 -6.39
C GLY A 175 25.97 -5.60 -6.50
N GLU A 176 25.70 -4.45 -5.88
CA GLU A 176 26.50 -3.24 -5.95
C GLU A 176 27.27 -2.99 -4.64
N ASP A 177 28.26 -2.08 -4.67
CA ASP A 177 29.05 -1.72 -3.49
C ASP A 177 28.28 -0.74 -2.58
N PRO A 178 27.93 -1.10 -1.32
CA PRO A 178 27.24 -0.22 -0.40
C PRO A 178 27.92 1.11 -0.09
N ALA A 179 29.24 1.22 -0.31
CA ALA A 179 29.98 2.47 -0.09
C ALA A 179 29.74 3.52 -1.19
N THR A 180 29.28 3.09 -2.37
CA THR A 180 29.14 3.97 -3.55
C THR A 180 27.74 3.95 -4.17
N TYR A 181 26.93 2.97 -3.82
CA TYR A 181 25.59 2.78 -4.34
C TYR A 181 24.53 3.23 -3.33
N ASP A 182 23.64 4.12 -3.74
CA ASP A 182 22.45 4.51 -2.99
C ASP A 182 21.19 4.16 -3.79
N CYS A 183 20.52 3.10 -3.36
CA CYS A 183 19.34 2.57 -4.04
C CYS A 183 18.17 3.56 -4.13
N LEU A 184 18.09 4.54 -3.22
CA LEU A 184 17.07 5.60 -3.27
C LEU A 184 17.40 6.61 -4.39
N THR A 185 18.68 6.97 -4.52
CA THR A 185 19.14 7.95 -5.52
C THR A 185 19.02 7.42 -6.94
N VAL A 186 19.27 6.12 -7.16
CA VAL A 186 19.12 5.48 -8.48
C VAL A 186 17.78 4.78 -8.70
N PHE A 187 16.84 4.92 -7.75
CA PHE A 187 15.46 4.43 -7.82
C PHE A 187 15.31 2.91 -7.99
N THR A 188 16.21 2.12 -7.40
CA THR A 188 16.01 0.66 -7.27
C THR A 188 15.42 0.26 -5.91
N CYS A 189 15.25 1.22 -5.01
CA CYS A 189 14.47 1.07 -3.80
C CYS A 189 13.64 2.32 -3.46
N ARG A 190 12.68 2.20 -2.55
CA ARG A 190 11.87 3.28 -1.97
C ARG A 190 11.86 3.14 -0.46
N LEU A 191 11.86 4.28 0.23
CA LEU A 191 11.67 4.38 1.67
C LEU A 191 10.32 5.06 1.96
N GLU A 192 9.53 4.43 2.81
CA GLU A 192 8.33 5.00 3.41
C GLU A 192 8.51 5.05 4.93
N GLU A 193 8.44 6.25 5.50
CA GLU A 193 8.64 6.48 6.93
C GLU A 193 7.28 6.60 7.63
N GLY A 194 7.02 5.68 8.56
CA GLY A 194 5.92 5.75 9.50
C GLY A 194 6.39 6.19 10.89
N GLU A 195 5.45 6.48 11.80
CA GLU A 195 5.79 6.94 13.16
C GLU A 195 6.70 5.97 13.92
N ASN A 196 6.52 4.66 13.73
CA ASN A 196 7.28 3.61 14.44
C ASN A 196 7.90 2.57 13.50
N PHE A 197 7.81 2.76 12.18
CA PHE A 197 8.32 1.79 11.23
C PHE A 197 8.93 2.47 10.01
N LEU A 198 9.87 1.79 9.37
CA LEU A 198 10.37 2.15 8.04
C LEU A 198 10.07 1.00 7.11
N THR A 199 9.45 1.28 5.96
CA THR A 199 9.26 0.28 4.90
C THR A 199 10.22 0.58 3.77
N PHE A 200 11.05 -0.40 3.44
CA PHE A 200 11.94 -0.37 2.29
C PHE A 200 11.42 -1.29 1.21
N ASP A 201 11.07 -0.71 0.08
CA ASP A 201 10.49 -1.39 -1.06
C ASP A 201 11.52 -1.51 -2.17
N PHE A 202 11.65 -2.70 -2.74
CA PHE A 202 12.54 -3.03 -3.84
C PHE A 202 11.76 -3.60 -5.03
N ALA A 203 12.47 -3.90 -6.11
CA ALA A 203 11.86 -4.47 -7.32
C ALA A 203 11.19 -5.83 -7.08
N LYS A 204 11.69 -6.69 -6.19
CA LYS A 204 11.15 -8.04 -5.96
C LYS A 204 10.38 -8.20 -4.63
N GLY A 205 10.14 -7.11 -3.90
CA GLY A 205 9.56 -7.22 -2.57
C GLY A 205 9.79 -6.00 -1.70
N GLY A 206 9.73 -6.18 -0.39
CA GLY A 206 10.07 -5.15 0.58
C GLY A 206 10.34 -5.70 1.98
N MET A 207 10.75 -4.80 2.86
CA MET A 207 11.23 -5.07 4.21
C MET A 207 10.66 -4.00 5.15
N LEU A 208 10.05 -4.42 6.25
CA LEU A 208 9.52 -3.52 7.28
C LEU A 208 10.39 -3.60 8.54
N TRP A 209 11.01 -2.48 8.85
CA TRP A 209 11.79 -2.24 10.04
C TRP A 209 10.92 -1.61 11.13
N ASP A 210 10.96 -2.16 12.35
CA ASP A 210 10.32 -1.56 13.52
C ASP A 210 11.34 -0.72 14.29
N ASN A 211 11.08 0.58 14.41
CA ASN A 211 11.96 1.51 15.12
C ASN A 211 11.93 1.31 16.63
N GLY A 212 10.82 0.81 17.19
CA GLY A 212 10.68 0.53 18.62
C GLY A 212 11.52 -0.66 19.05
N ASP A 213 11.42 -1.76 18.31
CA ASP A 213 12.16 -3.00 18.61
C ASP A 213 13.53 -3.09 17.91
N SER A 214 13.86 -2.10 17.05
CA SER A 214 15.11 -2.05 16.29
C SER A 214 15.41 -3.37 15.58
N SER A 215 14.41 -3.88 14.86
CA SER A 215 14.46 -5.19 14.22
C SER A 215 13.65 -5.23 12.93
N LEU A 216 14.02 -6.15 12.04
CA LEU A 216 13.28 -6.43 10.82
C LEU A 216 12.11 -7.36 11.15
N GLN A 217 10.89 -6.84 11.08
CA GLN A 217 9.69 -7.57 11.51
C GLN A 217 9.01 -8.32 10.38
N ILE A 218 9.02 -7.75 9.17
CA ILE A 218 8.37 -8.34 8.00
C ILE A 218 9.28 -8.25 6.80
N MET A 219 9.31 -9.33 6.04
CA MET A 219 9.84 -9.37 4.69
C MET A 219 8.76 -9.88 3.77
N TYR A 220 8.65 -9.33 2.57
CA TYR A 220 7.68 -9.83 1.61
C TYR A 220 8.27 -9.87 0.20
N PHE A 221 7.86 -10.87 -0.56
CA PHE A 221 8.20 -11.05 -1.97
C PHE A 221 6.98 -10.77 -2.85
N THR A 222 7.23 -10.15 -3.99
CA THR A 222 6.23 -9.93 -5.03
C THR A 222 6.78 -10.35 -6.38
N SER A 223 5.93 -10.35 -7.41
CA SER A 223 6.45 -10.31 -8.78
C SER A 223 7.35 -9.09 -8.95
N SER A 224 8.35 -9.22 -9.83
CA SER A 224 9.25 -8.11 -10.10
C SER A 224 8.46 -6.91 -10.64
N ARG A 225 8.57 -5.79 -9.95
CA ARG A 225 8.02 -4.48 -10.34
C ARG A 225 9.14 -3.55 -10.78
N GLN A 226 8.84 -2.71 -11.76
CA GLN A 226 9.71 -1.59 -12.09
C GLN A 226 9.45 -0.45 -11.11
N LEU A 227 10.51 0.07 -10.49
CA LEU A 227 10.45 1.32 -9.73
C LEU A 227 10.84 2.48 -10.64
N ARG A 228 10.21 3.64 -10.45
CA ARG A 228 10.51 4.86 -11.23
C ARG A 228 10.81 6.03 -10.32
N PRO A 229 11.57 7.04 -10.81
CA PRO A 229 11.64 8.33 -10.16
C PRO A 229 10.24 8.91 -9.93
N PHE A 230 10.04 9.58 -8.79
CA PHE A 230 8.81 10.35 -8.59
C PHE A 230 8.70 11.43 -9.65
N LEU A 231 7.50 11.62 -10.17
CA LEU A 231 7.25 12.71 -11.10
C LEU A 231 7.38 14.05 -10.38
N THR A 232 8.24 14.91 -10.93
CA THR A 232 8.53 16.27 -10.42
C THR A 232 7.95 17.36 -11.30
N THR A 233 7.41 16.99 -12.47
CA THR A 233 6.75 17.93 -13.38
C THR A 233 5.55 18.57 -12.67
N PRO A 234 5.45 19.91 -12.65
CA PRO A 234 4.46 20.59 -11.82
C PRO A 234 3.02 20.35 -12.27
N PHE A 235 2.09 20.60 -11.35
CA PHE A 235 0.68 20.76 -11.67
C PHE A 235 0.40 22.22 -12.06
N ILE A 236 -0.24 22.37 -13.22
CA ILE A 236 -0.71 23.65 -13.75
C ILE A 236 -2.22 23.56 -13.83
N TYR A 237 -2.91 24.27 -12.94
CA TYR A 237 -4.37 24.21 -12.81
C TYR A 237 -5.07 24.45 -14.15
N GLY A 238 -5.96 23.52 -14.51
CA GLY A 238 -6.72 23.52 -15.76
C GLY A 238 -5.92 23.25 -17.03
N GLN A 239 -4.62 22.98 -16.94
CA GLN A 239 -3.76 22.69 -18.11
C GLN A 239 -3.20 21.28 -18.06
N SER A 240 -2.47 20.93 -16.99
CA SER A 240 -1.80 19.64 -16.91
C SER A 240 -1.42 19.23 -15.51
N VAL A 241 -1.45 17.92 -15.25
CA VAL A 241 -0.81 17.29 -14.09
C VAL A 241 0.35 16.44 -14.61
N ALA A 242 1.56 16.67 -14.12
CA ALA A 242 2.76 15.97 -14.57
C ALA A 242 3.02 16.04 -16.10
N GLY A 243 2.54 17.09 -16.77
CA GLY A 243 2.62 17.24 -18.23
C GLY A 243 1.47 16.56 -19.01
N VAL A 244 0.61 15.79 -18.36
CA VAL A 244 -0.59 15.21 -18.98
C VAL A 244 -1.75 16.19 -18.87
N SER A 245 -2.38 16.49 -20.01
CA SER A 245 -3.57 17.34 -20.13
C SER A 245 -4.77 16.51 -20.59
N LYS A 246 -5.99 17.04 -20.48
CA LYS A 246 -7.21 16.40 -21.03
C LYS A 246 -7.18 16.18 -22.55
N THR A 247 -6.23 16.79 -23.26
CA THR A 247 -6.03 16.64 -24.71
C THR A 247 -4.82 15.77 -25.06
N THR A 248 -3.99 15.41 -24.09
CA THR A 248 -2.83 14.55 -24.30
C THR A 248 -3.32 13.13 -24.56
N THR A 249 -2.97 12.55 -25.70
CA THR A 249 -3.31 11.15 -25.98
C THR A 249 -2.49 10.19 -25.12
N ARG A 250 -2.97 8.96 -24.96
CA ARG A 250 -2.22 7.91 -24.23
C ARG A 250 -0.81 7.69 -24.78
N ALA A 251 -0.68 7.62 -26.11
CA ALA A 251 0.62 7.44 -26.75
C ALA A 251 1.57 8.60 -26.45
N GLU A 252 1.10 9.85 -26.55
CA GLU A 252 1.91 11.03 -26.23
C GLU A 252 2.33 11.05 -24.76
N ALA A 253 1.46 10.65 -23.83
CA ALA A 253 1.81 10.55 -22.41
C ALA A 253 2.88 9.47 -22.17
N GLU A 254 2.73 8.30 -22.79
CA GLU A 254 3.67 7.19 -22.67
C GLU A 254 5.05 7.48 -23.28
N ASP A 255 5.15 8.40 -24.25
CA ASP A 255 6.43 8.84 -24.82
C ASP A 255 7.33 9.54 -23.79
N PHE A 256 6.75 10.28 -22.83
CA PHE A 256 7.54 11.00 -21.82
C PHE A 256 7.43 10.44 -20.40
N LEU A 257 6.36 9.71 -20.07
CA LEU A 257 6.21 9.02 -18.78
C LEU A 257 6.75 7.59 -18.80
N GLY A 258 6.87 6.98 -19.99
CA GLY A 258 7.00 5.54 -20.17
C GLY A 258 5.66 4.80 -20.04
N PRO A 259 5.64 3.48 -20.30
CA PRO A 259 4.43 2.67 -20.17
C PRO A 259 3.93 2.63 -18.71
N PRO A 260 2.64 2.42 -18.44
CA PRO A 260 2.14 2.35 -17.06
C PRO A 260 2.78 1.17 -16.30
N LEU A 261 3.04 1.38 -15.01
CA LEU A 261 3.54 0.36 -14.07
C LEU A 261 2.43 -0.62 -13.67
N LEU A 262 1.19 -0.16 -13.61
CA LEU A 262 0.02 -0.97 -13.30
C LEU A 262 -1.21 -0.46 -14.06
N ASP A 263 -2.05 -1.39 -14.51
CA ASP A 263 -3.44 -1.15 -14.91
C ASP A 263 -4.36 -1.81 -13.88
N ASN A 264 -5.26 -1.02 -13.29
CA ASN A 264 -6.29 -1.50 -12.37
C ASN A 264 -7.65 -0.92 -12.78
N ASN A 265 -8.47 -1.73 -13.45
CA ASN A 265 -9.84 -1.36 -13.86
C ASN A 265 -9.91 -0.06 -14.68
N GLY A 266 -8.96 0.14 -15.61
CA GLY A 266 -8.92 1.33 -16.47
C GLY A 266 -8.24 2.54 -15.84
N PHE A 267 -7.68 2.39 -14.62
CA PHE A 267 -6.78 3.34 -14.00
C PHE A 267 -5.33 2.89 -14.21
N PHE A 268 -4.55 3.74 -14.85
CA PHE A 268 -3.18 3.46 -15.24
C PHE A 268 -2.23 4.28 -14.36
N PHE A 269 -1.38 3.58 -13.60
CA PHE A 269 -0.40 4.19 -12.71
C PHE A 269 0.92 4.34 -13.44
N TYR A 270 1.43 5.57 -13.55
CA TYR A 270 2.62 5.88 -14.35
C TYR A 270 3.89 6.08 -13.52
N ASP A 271 3.73 6.25 -12.22
CA ASP A 271 4.81 6.20 -11.23
C ASP A 271 4.43 5.22 -10.10
N ASN A 272 5.14 5.29 -8.97
CA ASN A 272 4.97 4.38 -7.82
C ASN A 272 3.64 4.58 -7.06
N PHE A 273 2.51 4.51 -7.76
CA PHE A 273 1.13 4.68 -7.31
C PHE A 273 0.72 6.11 -6.96
N ASN A 274 1.48 7.12 -7.34
CA ASN A 274 1.27 8.50 -6.92
C ASN A 274 0.71 9.38 -8.04
N PHE A 275 0.74 8.90 -9.28
CA PHE A 275 0.19 9.53 -10.45
C PHE A 275 -0.60 8.51 -11.28
N VAL A 276 -1.89 8.79 -11.43
CA VAL A 276 -2.84 7.90 -12.08
C VAL A 276 -3.63 8.64 -13.15
N VAL A 277 -3.81 7.98 -14.29
CA VAL A 277 -4.64 8.47 -15.39
C VAL A 277 -5.69 7.41 -15.71
N GLN A 278 -6.96 7.83 -15.74
CA GLN A 278 -8.02 7.01 -16.32
C GLN A 278 -8.13 7.37 -17.80
N TRP A 279 -7.83 6.45 -18.70
CA TRP A 279 -8.01 6.66 -20.14
C TRP A 279 -9.44 6.30 -20.57
N LEU A 280 -10.08 7.18 -21.31
CA LEU A 280 -11.36 6.90 -21.97
C LEU A 280 -11.14 6.02 -23.20
N GLU A 281 -12.22 5.46 -23.75
CA GLU A 281 -12.19 4.71 -25.02
C GLU A 281 -11.63 5.51 -26.20
N THR A 282 -11.60 6.84 -26.09
CA THR A 282 -11.03 7.76 -27.10
C THR A 282 -9.51 7.96 -26.95
N ASP A 283 -8.83 7.22 -26.08
CA ASP A 283 -7.42 7.41 -25.69
C ASP A 283 -7.09 8.80 -25.13
N LEU A 284 -8.11 9.52 -24.63
CA LEU A 284 -7.96 10.79 -23.93
C LEU A 284 -8.21 10.59 -22.42
N PRO A 285 -7.61 11.42 -21.55
CA PRO A 285 -7.80 11.28 -20.11
C PRO A 285 -9.22 11.64 -19.71
N GLY A 286 -9.89 10.70 -19.04
CA GLY A 286 -11.14 10.95 -18.31
C GLY A 286 -10.84 11.65 -16.98
N ILE A 287 -9.86 11.14 -16.24
CA ILE A 287 -9.44 11.65 -14.92
C ILE A 287 -7.92 11.59 -14.85
N ILE A 288 -7.31 12.64 -14.27
CA ILE A 288 -5.88 12.68 -13.98
C ILE A 288 -5.72 13.04 -12.50
N ILE A 289 -5.06 12.20 -11.70
CA ILE A 289 -4.87 12.41 -10.26
C ILE A 289 -3.39 12.28 -9.91
N ALA A 290 -2.92 13.20 -9.08
CA ALA A 290 -1.69 13.07 -8.31
C ALA A 290 -2.04 12.98 -6.82
N GLN A 291 -1.41 12.05 -6.11
CA GLN A 291 -1.63 11.75 -4.70
C GLN A 291 -0.31 11.57 -3.95
N ASP A 292 -0.40 11.21 -2.66
CA ASP A 292 0.73 11.08 -1.74
C ASP A 292 2.01 10.54 -2.39
N GLY A 293 3.14 11.19 -2.14
CA GLY A 293 4.43 10.87 -2.74
C GLY A 293 4.67 11.45 -4.15
N PHE A 294 3.69 12.09 -4.81
CA PHE A 294 3.95 12.91 -6.00
C PHE A 294 4.80 14.14 -5.61
N ARG A 295 5.85 14.43 -6.39
CA ARG A 295 6.83 15.48 -6.06
C ARG A 295 6.73 16.70 -6.97
N GLY A 296 5.79 16.71 -7.90
CA GLY A 296 5.50 17.88 -8.71
C GLY A 296 4.80 18.93 -7.87
N ALA A 297 5.36 20.14 -7.88
CA ALA A 297 4.78 21.25 -7.15
C ALA A 297 3.61 21.85 -7.92
N PHE A 298 2.78 22.61 -7.21
CA PHE A 298 1.74 23.42 -7.82
C PHE A 298 1.82 24.86 -7.32
N GLN A 299 1.45 25.79 -8.20
CA GLN A 299 1.54 27.22 -7.93
C GLN A 299 0.13 27.80 -7.88
N LEU A 300 -0.23 28.41 -6.75
CA LEU A 300 -1.51 29.14 -6.60
C LEU A 300 -1.32 30.65 -6.76
N ARG A 301 -0.17 31.20 -6.35
CA ARG A 301 0.18 32.61 -6.51
C ARG A 301 1.61 32.74 -7.05
N ALA A 302 1.95 33.89 -7.62
CA ALA A 302 3.26 34.14 -8.22
C ALA A 302 4.44 33.86 -7.26
N ASP A 303 4.21 33.94 -5.96
CA ASP A 303 5.18 33.80 -4.88
C ASP A 303 4.96 32.59 -3.97
N SER A 304 3.96 31.73 -4.24
CA SER A 304 3.69 30.55 -3.42
C SER A 304 3.69 29.26 -4.22
N GLN A 305 4.56 28.35 -3.80
CA GLN A 305 4.67 26.99 -4.30
C GLN A 305 4.21 26.06 -3.20
N TYR A 306 3.35 25.12 -3.56
CA TYR A 306 2.79 24.13 -2.67
C TYR A 306 3.05 22.74 -3.22
N SER A 307 3.03 21.74 -2.34
CA SER A 307 3.16 20.32 -2.64
C SER A 307 2.08 19.52 -1.90
N ILE A 308 1.91 18.26 -2.26
CA ILE A 308 1.13 17.33 -1.45
C ILE A 308 1.76 17.23 -0.05
N GLY A 309 0.92 17.27 0.97
CA GLY A 309 1.28 17.38 2.39
C GLY A 309 1.28 18.81 2.94
N ASP A 310 1.35 19.84 2.09
CA ASP A 310 1.36 21.23 2.56
C ASP A 310 -0.02 21.64 3.07
N SER A 311 -0.04 22.43 4.14
CA SER A 311 -1.25 23.03 4.70
C SER A 311 -1.78 24.14 3.79
N LEU A 312 -3.03 24.01 3.38
CA LEU A 312 -3.76 25.05 2.63
C LEU A 312 -4.57 25.98 3.54
N ARG A 313 -4.47 25.79 4.86
CA ARG A 313 -5.17 26.58 5.88
C ARG A 313 -5.01 28.09 5.67
N GLY A 314 -3.80 28.54 5.36
CA GLY A 314 -3.48 29.97 5.19
C GLY A 314 -4.11 30.64 3.97
N LEU A 315 -4.76 29.86 3.09
CA LEU A 315 -5.52 30.40 1.96
C LEU A 315 -6.96 30.75 2.35
N ALA A 316 -7.52 30.04 3.33
CA ALA A 316 -8.86 30.31 3.82
C ALA A 316 -8.86 31.61 4.66
N PRO A 317 -9.90 32.46 4.57
CA PRO A 317 -10.07 33.60 5.45
C PRO A 317 -10.07 33.19 6.93
N ASP A 318 -9.56 34.05 7.82
CA ASP A 318 -9.44 33.75 9.26
C ASP A 318 -10.80 33.41 9.92
N ASP A 319 -11.90 33.94 9.40
CA ASP A 319 -13.27 33.70 9.84
C ASP A 319 -13.93 32.46 9.19
N GLU A 320 -13.31 31.88 8.16
CA GLU A 320 -13.80 30.72 7.41
C GLU A 320 -12.72 29.65 7.21
N VAL A 321 -11.93 29.34 8.25
CA VAL A 321 -10.92 28.27 8.22
C VAL A 321 -11.58 26.89 8.26
N ASN A 322 -12.24 26.54 7.16
CA ASN A 322 -12.94 25.30 6.91
C ASN A 322 -12.93 24.99 5.39
N PRO A 323 -13.32 23.78 4.96
CA PRO A 323 -13.27 23.40 3.55
C PRO A 323 -14.08 24.31 2.61
N THR A 324 -15.19 24.85 3.09
CA THR A 324 -16.03 25.80 2.34
C THR A 324 -15.31 27.13 2.09
N GLY A 325 -14.70 27.73 3.12
CA GLY A 325 -13.91 28.95 2.97
C GLY A 325 -12.69 28.74 2.08
N LEU A 326 -12.05 27.57 2.19
CA LEU A 326 -10.94 27.18 1.31
C LEU A 326 -11.39 27.08 -0.16
N ALA A 327 -12.54 26.44 -0.44
CA ALA A 327 -13.07 26.33 -1.80
C ALA A 327 -13.29 27.70 -2.46
N LYS A 328 -13.90 28.64 -1.72
CA LYS A 328 -14.09 30.02 -2.18
C LYS A 328 -12.75 30.73 -2.41
N ALA A 329 -11.78 30.56 -1.51
CA ALA A 329 -10.46 31.17 -1.64
C ALA A 329 -9.66 30.64 -2.83
N LEU A 330 -9.66 29.33 -3.05
CA LEU A 330 -9.03 28.69 -4.22
C LEU A 330 -9.67 29.18 -5.51
N TYR A 331 -11.01 29.21 -5.59
CA TYR A 331 -11.71 29.70 -6.77
C TYR A 331 -11.34 31.15 -7.11
N ARG A 332 -11.37 32.05 -6.11
CA ARG A 332 -10.99 33.47 -6.27
C ARG A 332 -9.55 33.62 -6.77
N THR A 333 -8.64 32.81 -6.23
CA THR A 333 -7.20 32.84 -6.56
C THR A 333 -6.97 32.34 -7.99
N LEU A 334 -7.59 31.22 -8.37
CA LEU A 334 -7.36 30.56 -9.66
C LEU A 334 -8.11 31.19 -10.84
N HIS A 335 -9.23 31.87 -10.58
CA HIS A 335 -10.09 32.46 -11.62
C HIS A 335 -10.10 34.00 -11.60
N ASN A 336 -9.28 34.64 -10.75
CA ASN A 336 -9.26 36.09 -10.56
C ASN A 336 -10.65 36.71 -10.26
N ALA A 337 -11.53 35.94 -9.60
CA ALA A 337 -12.93 36.27 -9.37
C ALA A 337 -13.15 36.90 -7.99
N ALA A 338 -12.56 38.08 -7.75
CA ALA A 338 -12.62 38.74 -6.45
C ALA A 338 -14.06 38.88 -5.92
N GLY A 339 -14.29 38.41 -4.69
CA GLY A 339 -15.60 38.50 -4.02
C GLY A 339 -16.66 37.50 -4.48
N SER A 340 -16.37 36.60 -5.42
CA SER A 340 -17.32 35.54 -5.80
C SER A 340 -17.51 34.54 -4.65
N ASP A 341 -18.77 34.12 -4.43
CA ASP A 341 -19.12 32.94 -3.67
C ASP A 341 -19.44 31.83 -4.67
N CYS A 342 -18.41 31.07 -5.06
CA CYS A 342 -18.53 30.04 -6.08
C CYS A 342 -19.51 28.92 -5.68
N ILE A 343 -19.74 28.71 -4.39
CA ILE A 343 -20.71 27.70 -3.92
C ILE A 343 -22.12 28.22 -4.14
N ALA A 344 -22.40 29.46 -3.73
CA ALA A 344 -23.72 30.07 -3.95
C ALA A 344 -24.07 30.18 -5.45
N ASN A 345 -23.06 30.31 -6.30
CA ASN A 345 -23.20 30.40 -7.75
C ASN A 345 -23.15 29.03 -8.47
N ASN A 346 -22.97 27.91 -7.75
CA ASN A 346 -22.78 26.57 -8.32
C ASN A 346 -21.58 26.45 -9.29
N GLU A 347 -20.52 27.21 -9.06
CA GLU A 347 -19.26 27.18 -9.83
C GLU A 347 -18.20 26.30 -9.17
N CYS A 348 -18.36 26.00 -7.88
CA CYS A 348 -17.52 25.07 -7.12
C CYS A 348 -18.37 24.26 -6.15
N SER A 349 -17.87 23.12 -5.70
CA SER A 349 -18.54 22.29 -4.69
C SER A 349 -17.54 21.72 -3.69
N VAL A 350 -18.07 21.31 -2.53
CA VAL A 350 -17.34 20.66 -1.46
C VAL A 350 -18.01 19.32 -1.20
N VAL A 351 -17.27 18.23 -1.36
CA VAL A 351 -17.76 16.86 -1.21
C VAL A 351 -17.09 16.23 0.00
N ASP A 352 -17.89 15.91 1.00
CA ASP A 352 -17.42 15.28 2.23
C ASP A 352 -17.12 13.78 2.02
N GLY A 353 -15.86 13.38 2.22
CA GLY A 353 -15.44 11.98 2.36
C GLY A 353 -15.30 11.53 3.82
N GLU A 354 -14.78 10.33 4.08
CA GLU A 354 -14.58 9.84 5.46
C GLU A 354 -13.44 10.60 6.16
N ASP A 355 -12.25 10.64 5.53
CA ASP A 355 -11.04 11.26 6.08
C ASP A 355 -10.62 12.56 5.36
N VAL A 356 -11.18 12.79 4.18
CA VAL A 356 -10.76 13.85 3.25
C VAL A 356 -12.00 14.62 2.78
N VAL A 357 -11.84 15.90 2.48
CA VAL A 357 -12.83 16.71 1.79
C VAL A 357 -12.32 17.04 0.40
N GLU A 358 -13.13 16.75 -0.61
CA GLU A 358 -12.81 17.11 -1.98
C GLU A 358 -13.43 18.47 -2.31
N ILE A 359 -12.60 19.39 -2.80
CA ILE A 359 -13.00 20.68 -3.33
C ILE A 359 -12.99 20.56 -4.85
N GLN A 360 -14.16 20.64 -5.49
CA GLN A 360 -14.27 20.63 -6.95
C GLN A 360 -14.37 22.05 -7.49
N LEU A 361 -13.54 22.35 -8.50
CA LEU A 361 -13.51 23.58 -9.27
C LEU A 361 -13.71 23.27 -10.76
N PRO A 362 -13.98 24.27 -11.63
CA PRO A 362 -14.33 24.02 -13.02
C PRO A 362 -13.33 23.19 -13.84
N ASN A 363 -12.03 23.29 -13.53
CA ASN A 363 -10.96 22.65 -14.30
C ASN A 363 -10.05 21.78 -13.43
N GLY A 364 -10.51 21.38 -12.25
CA GLY A 364 -9.73 20.54 -11.35
C GLY A 364 -10.33 20.39 -9.97
N PHE A 365 -9.71 19.55 -9.16
CA PHE A 365 -10.13 19.29 -7.79
C PHE A 365 -8.94 19.13 -6.86
N PHE A 366 -9.19 19.36 -5.57
CA PHE A 366 -8.21 19.24 -4.48
C PHE A 366 -8.83 18.44 -3.33
N GLY A 367 -8.19 17.36 -2.93
CA GLY A 367 -8.52 16.63 -1.71
C GLY A 367 -7.70 17.16 -0.54
N VAL A 368 -8.36 17.62 0.52
CA VAL A 368 -7.69 18.09 1.73
C VAL A 368 -8.12 17.31 2.97
N SER A 369 -7.20 17.09 3.90
CA SER A 369 -7.50 16.45 5.18
C SER A 369 -8.64 17.17 5.92
N LYS A 370 -9.48 16.38 6.61
CA LYS A 370 -10.53 16.90 7.50
C LYS A 370 -10.01 17.50 8.80
N ASP A 371 -8.70 17.46 9.03
CA ASP A 371 -8.11 18.08 10.20
C ASP A 371 -8.14 19.62 10.07
N GLY A 372 -7.93 20.32 11.20
CA GLY A 372 -7.91 21.78 11.19
C GLY A 372 -6.74 22.40 10.40
N ASN A 373 -5.88 21.58 9.79
CA ASN A 373 -4.73 22.03 9.01
C ASN A 373 -5.02 22.04 7.51
N LEU A 374 -6.07 21.34 7.03
CA LEU A 374 -6.45 21.29 5.62
C LEU A 374 -5.23 20.99 4.72
N ASN A 375 -4.46 19.97 5.10
CA ASN A 375 -3.30 19.53 4.34
C ASN A 375 -3.76 18.94 3.03
N LEU A 376 -3.04 19.22 1.95
CA LEU A 376 -3.35 18.70 0.63
C LEU A 376 -2.97 17.21 0.55
N ASP A 377 -3.96 16.34 0.35
CA ASP A 377 -3.76 14.89 0.23
C ASP A 377 -3.63 14.47 -1.25
N TYR A 378 -4.39 15.10 -2.14
CA TYR A 378 -4.34 14.86 -3.59
C TYR A 378 -4.87 16.04 -4.40
N PHE A 379 -4.57 16.07 -5.69
CA PHE A 379 -5.20 16.98 -6.64
C PHE A 379 -5.32 16.33 -8.01
N GLY A 380 -6.20 16.87 -8.85
CA GLY A 380 -6.40 16.34 -10.18
C GLY A 380 -7.23 17.25 -11.06
N MET A 381 -7.54 16.72 -12.25
CA MET A 381 -8.42 17.36 -13.21
C MET A 381 -9.29 16.37 -13.96
#